data_AF-A0AAJ2MM39-F1
#
_entry.id   AF-A0AAJ2MM39-F1
#
_cell.length_a   1.000
_cell.length_b   1.000
_cell.length_c   1.000
_cell.angle_alpha   90.00
_cell.angle_beta   90.00
_cell.angle_gamma   90.00
#
_symmetry.space_group_name_H-M   'P 1'
#
loop_
_entity.id
_entity.type
_entity.pdbx_description
1 polymer ?
#
loop_
_entity_poly.entity_id
_entity_poly.type
_entity_poly.pdbx_seq_one_letter_code
_entity_poly.pdbx_strand_id
1 'polypeptide(L)'
;MTLDQQIAAIATGYGSVKEELLEVKDRVEDLEENVPLSSGEYGYITRRINQRVSEVAHGYGEITQKQRAKLYIDINQGVKAVTGVSTRTQLRAKHYDVVLDYINDWEPSTATKMQVRQMRLDLDIA
;
A
#
# COMPACT_ATOMS: atom_id res chain seq x y z
N MET A 1 54.66 5.88 -21.37
CA MET A 1 53.69 5.02 -20.67
C MET A 1 53.94 3.61 -21.15
N THR A 2 54.09 2.62 -20.26
CA THR A 2 54.26 1.21 -20.65
C THR A 2 52.91 0.58 -20.96
N LEU A 3 52.91 -0.57 -21.64
CA LEU A 3 51.69 -1.34 -21.93
C LEU A 3 50.95 -1.72 -20.63
N ASP A 4 51.69 -2.13 -19.59
CA ASP A 4 51.11 -2.47 -18.28
C ASP A 4 50.42 -1.28 -17.61
N GLN A 5 50.99 -0.07 -17.75
CA GLN A 5 50.37 1.16 -17.23
C GLN A 5 49.06 1.49 -17.95
N GLN A 6 48.98 1.24 -19.26
CA GLN A 6 47.74 1.43 -20.02
C GLN A 6 46.66 0.41 -19.61
N ILE A 7 47.03 -0.87 -19.45
CA ILE A 7 46.11 -1.92 -18.99
C ILE A 7 45.56 -1.59 -17.60
N ALA A 8 46.43 -1.15 -16.67
CA ALA A 8 46.01 -0.76 -15.33
C ALA A 8 45.06 0.44 -15.34
N ALA A 9 45.32 1.46 -16.17
CA ALA A 9 44.45 2.62 -16.30
C ALA A 9 43.06 2.25 -16.84
N ILE A 10 42.99 1.36 -17.83
CA ILE A 10 41.72 0.86 -18.38
C ILE A 10 40.96 0.05 -17.34
N ALA A 11 41.63 -0.87 -16.62
CA ALA A 11 40.98 -1.69 -15.61
C ALA A 11 40.39 -0.83 -14.47
N THR A 12 41.13 0.17 -14.00
CA THR A 12 40.65 1.13 -13.00
C THR A 12 39.47 1.94 -13.53
N GLY A 13 39.56 2.46 -14.75
CA GLY A 13 38.46 3.21 -15.39
C GLY A 13 37.20 2.37 -15.54
N TYR A 14 37.34 1.11 -15.96
CA TYR A 14 36.21 0.17 -16.07
C TYR A 14 35.56 -0.11 -14.72
N GLY A 15 36.37 -0.29 -13.66
CA GLY A 15 35.87 -0.46 -12.29
C GLY A 15 35.02 0.72 -11.82
N SER A 16 35.54 1.94 -12.01
CA SER A 16 34.84 3.19 -11.66
C SER A 16 33.52 3.34 -12.42
N VAL A 17 33.53 3.13 -13.75
CA VAL A 17 32.32 3.23 -14.58
C VAL A 17 31.28 2.20 -14.18
N LYS A 18 31.71 0.98 -13.80
CA LYS A 18 30.79 -0.07 -13.33
C LYS A 18 30.11 0.33 -12.02
N GLU A 19 30.85 0.94 -11.09
CA GLU A 19 30.31 1.41 -9.81
C GLU A 19 29.30 2.55 -10.02
N GLU A 20 29.63 3.55 -10.83
CA GLU A 20 28.70 4.63 -11.21
C GLU A 20 27.44 4.08 -11.90
N LEU A 21 27.58 3.07 -12.77
CA LEU A 21 26.43 2.45 -13.44
C LEU A 21 25.51 1.73 -12.46
N LEU A 22 26.05 1.10 -11.42
CA LEU A 22 25.26 0.46 -10.37
C LEU A 22 24.50 1.51 -9.56
N GLU A 23 25.16 2.59 -9.13
CA GLU A 23 24.50 3.68 -8.41
C GLU A 23 23.37 4.32 -9.24
N VAL A 24 23.61 4.54 -10.54
CA VAL A 24 22.58 5.08 -11.44
C VAL A 24 21.39 4.12 -11.56
N LYS A 25 21.62 2.81 -11.64
CA LYS A 25 20.54 1.83 -11.69
C LYS A 25 19.70 1.85 -10.41
N ASP A 26 20.34 1.83 -9.26
CA ASP A 26 19.66 1.85 -7.96
C ASP A 26 18.81 3.13 -7.81
N ARG A 27 19.32 4.26 -8.28
CA ARG A 27 18.59 5.53 -8.27
C ARG A 27 17.42 5.55 -9.23
N VAL A 28 17.55 4.93 -10.40
CA VAL A 28 16.44 4.83 -11.37
C VAL A 28 15.33 3.94 -10.80
N GLU A 29 15.69 2.80 -10.21
CA GLU A 29 14.74 1.89 -9.56
C GLU A 29 13.99 2.60 -8.41
N ASP A 30 14.71 3.29 -7.52
CA ASP A 30 14.07 4.06 -6.44
C ASP A 30 13.12 5.14 -6.98
N LEU A 31 13.49 5.83 -8.06
CA LEU A 31 12.64 6.83 -8.70
C LEU A 31 11.38 6.21 -9.29
N GLU A 32 11.49 5.06 -9.97
CA GLU A 32 10.36 4.33 -10.55
C GLU A 32 9.40 3.80 -9.47
N GLU A 33 9.94 3.26 -8.38
CA GLU A 33 9.13 2.70 -7.28
C GLU A 33 8.46 3.77 -6.41
N ASN A 34 9.12 4.92 -6.23
CA ASN A 34 8.64 6.01 -5.37
C ASN A 34 7.92 7.11 -6.14
N VAL A 35 7.50 6.88 -7.39
CA VAL A 35 6.60 7.80 -8.09
C VAL A 35 5.28 7.92 -7.32
N PRO A 36 4.75 9.15 -7.10
CA PRO A 36 3.41 9.33 -6.56
C PRO A 36 2.36 8.68 -7.46
N LEU A 37 1.34 8.07 -6.86
CA LEU A 37 0.21 7.59 -7.66
C LEU A 37 -0.47 8.78 -8.37
N SER A 38 -1.03 8.51 -9.53
CA SER A 38 -1.90 9.43 -10.25
C SER A 38 -3.18 9.69 -9.47
N SER A 39 -3.87 10.79 -9.78
CA SER A 39 -5.19 11.09 -9.21
C SER A 39 -6.21 9.98 -9.50
N GLY A 40 -6.09 9.32 -10.66
CA GLY A 40 -6.95 8.19 -11.06
C GLY A 40 -6.76 6.98 -10.15
N GLU A 41 -5.52 6.62 -9.83
CA GLU A 41 -5.18 5.51 -8.94
C GLU A 41 -5.63 5.76 -7.50
N TYR A 42 -5.40 6.97 -6.96
CA TYR A 42 -5.93 7.34 -5.64
C TYR A 42 -7.47 7.27 -5.60
N GLY A 43 -8.12 7.72 -6.67
CA GLY A 43 -9.56 7.64 -6.83
C GLY A 43 -10.06 6.20 -6.89
N TYR A 44 -9.33 5.33 -7.59
CA TYR A 44 -9.66 3.91 -7.71
C TYR A 44 -9.54 3.17 -6.37
N ILE A 45 -8.45 3.35 -5.62
CA ILE A 45 -8.27 2.79 -4.27
C ILE A 45 -9.44 3.21 -3.36
N THR A 46 -9.79 4.49 -3.38
CA THR A 46 -10.90 5.03 -2.57
C THR A 46 -12.23 4.37 -2.92
N ARG A 47 -12.52 4.24 -4.23
CA ARG A 47 -13.74 3.58 -4.71
C ARG A 47 -13.75 2.10 -4.31
N ARG A 48 -12.63 1.41 -4.45
CA ARG A 48 -12.53 -0.02 -4.15
C ARG A 48 -12.70 -0.30 -2.66
N ILE A 49 -12.12 0.51 -1.77
CA ILE A 49 -12.37 0.45 -0.32
C ILE A 49 -13.86 0.57 -0.02
N ASN A 50 -14.52 1.60 -0.57
CA ASN A 50 -15.96 1.81 -0.35
C ASN A 50 -16.80 0.63 -0.83
N GLN A 51 -16.46 0.09 -2.00
CA GLN A 51 -17.12 -1.08 -2.56
C GLN A 51 -16.94 -2.31 -1.66
N ARG A 52 -15.71 -2.63 -1.25
CA ARG A 52 -15.43 -3.79 -0.40
C ARG A 52 -16.10 -3.67 0.97
N VAL A 53 -16.05 -2.49 1.60
CA VAL A 53 -16.78 -2.25 2.86
C VAL A 53 -18.28 -2.44 2.67
N SER A 54 -18.83 -2.03 1.53
CA SER A 54 -20.24 -2.28 1.21
C SER A 54 -20.53 -3.77 1.07
N GLU A 55 -19.75 -4.51 0.26
CA GLU A 55 -19.88 -5.96 0.07
C GLU A 55 -19.88 -6.70 1.41
N VAL A 56 -18.89 -6.42 2.26
CA VAL A 56 -18.77 -7.01 3.60
C VAL A 56 -19.93 -6.60 4.52
N ALA A 57 -20.36 -5.33 4.47
CA ALA A 57 -21.48 -4.84 5.27
C ALA A 57 -22.80 -5.58 4.97
N HIS A 58 -23.05 -5.95 3.71
CA HIS A 58 -24.24 -6.72 3.35
C HIS A 58 -24.32 -8.06 4.10
N GLY A 59 -23.18 -8.67 4.44
CA GLY A 59 -23.12 -9.89 5.24
C GLY A 59 -23.62 -9.74 6.68
N TYR A 60 -23.77 -8.50 7.18
CA TYR A 60 -24.33 -8.20 8.51
C TYR A 60 -25.82 -7.82 8.47
N GLY A 61 -26.42 -7.71 7.27
CA GLY A 61 -27.74 -7.13 7.06
C GLY A 61 -27.72 -5.60 7.14
N GLU A 62 -28.79 -5.00 7.68
CA GLU A 62 -28.81 -3.56 7.91
C GLU A 62 -27.82 -3.18 9.01
N ILE A 63 -26.94 -2.21 8.71
CA ILE A 63 -25.96 -1.67 9.65
C ILE A 63 -26.11 -0.16 9.78
N THR A 64 -25.87 0.33 10.98
CA THR A 64 -25.81 1.76 11.29
C THR A 64 -24.56 2.42 10.71
N GLN A 65 -24.57 3.76 10.65
CA GLN A 65 -23.39 4.54 10.28
C GLN A 65 -22.19 4.29 11.22
N LYS A 66 -22.44 4.07 12.52
CA LYS A 66 -21.38 3.78 13.50
C LYS A 66 -20.72 2.42 13.24
N GLN A 67 -21.50 1.40 12.95
CA GLN A 67 -20.98 0.08 12.56
C GLN A 67 -20.20 0.15 11.25
N ARG A 68 -20.72 0.89 10.25
CA ARG A 68 -20.00 1.11 8.98
C ARG A 68 -18.68 1.84 9.18
N ALA A 69 -18.64 2.84 10.07
CA ALA A 69 -17.40 3.54 10.40
C ALA A 69 -16.34 2.61 11.00
N LYS A 70 -16.73 1.61 11.81
CA LYS A 70 -15.80 0.59 12.32
C LYS A 70 -15.18 -0.25 11.22
N LEU A 71 -15.96 -0.65 10.22
CA LEU A 71 -15.45 -1.37 9.05
C LEU A 71 -14.44 -0.53 8.26
N TYR A 72 -14.72 0.77 8.07
CA TYR A 72 -13.78 1.68 7.43
C TYR A 72 -12.48 1.87 8.23
N ILE A 73 -12.57 1.97 9.56
CA ILE A 73 -11.37 2.08 10.40
C ILE A 73 -10.51 0.83 10.26
N ASP A 74 -11.11 -0.35 10.33
CA ASP A 74 -10.41 -1.64 10.25
C ASP A 74 -9.68 -1.82 8.90
N ILE A 75 -10.36 -1.60 7.78
CA ILE A 75 -9.72 -1.74 6.46
C ILE A 75 -8.57 -0.73 6.26
N ASN A 76 -8.75 0.53 6.67
CA ASN A 76 -7.68 1.53 6.54
C ASN A 76 -6.50 1.27 7.48
N GLN A 77 -6.74 0.70 8.67
CA GLN A 77 -5.68 0.27 9.56
C GLN A 77 -4.85 -0.87 8.97
N GLY A 78 -5.48 -1.82 8.27
CA GLY A 78 -4.72 -2.86 7.60
C GLY A 78 -4.00 -2.39 6.34
N VAL A 79 -4.55 -1.43 5.57
CA VAL A 79 -3.78 -0.74 4.51
C VAL A 79 -2.50 -0.14 5.08
N LYS A 80 -2.59 0.54 6.24
CA LYS A 80 -1.41 1.04 6.96
C LYS A 80 -0.47 -0.09 7.40
N ALA A 81 -1.00 -1.22 7.86
CA ALA A 81 -0.17 -2.34 8.32
C ALA A 81 0.64 -2.99 7.18
N VAL A 82 0.04 -3.16 6.00
CA VAL A 82 0.72 -3.80 4.86
C VAL A 82 1.66 -2.86 4.10
N THR A 83 1.49 -1.54 4.22
CA THR A 83 2.33 -0.55 3.52
C THR A 83 3.28 0.23 4.43
N GLY A 84 3.03 0.26 5.75
CA GLY A 84 3.68 1.20 6.66
C GLY A 84 3.22 2.66 6.50
N VAL A 85 2.31 2.96 5.56
CA VAL A 85 1.93 4.32 5.19
C VAL A 85 0.65 4.74 5.92
N SER A 86 0.69 5.90 6.58
CA SER A 86 -0.45 6.40 7.37
C SER A 86 -1.48 7.16 6.52
N THR A 87 -1.03 7.90 5.51
CA THR A 87 -1.92 8.74 4.69
C THR A 87 -1.93 8.26 3.25
N ARG A 88 -3.11 8.13 2.63
CA ARG A 88 -3.23 7.66 1.24
C ARG A 88 -2.36 8.46 0.25
N THR A 89 -2.19 9.76 0.43
CA THR A 89 -1.33 10.61 -0.42
C THR A 89 0.16 10.29 -0.35
N GLN A 90 0.58 9.49 0.62
CA GLN A 90 1.94 8.98 0.77
C GLN A 90 2.14 7.61 0.09
N LEU A 91 1.08 6.99 -0.43
CA LEU A 91 1.21 5.79 -1.27
C LEU A 91 1.98 6.14 -2.55
N ARG A 92 2.70 5.16 -3.08
CA ARG A 92 3.61 5.25 -4.22
C ARG A 92 3.35 4.07 -5.14
N ALA A 93 3.92 4.10 -6.35
CA ALA A 93 3.78 3.02 -7.33
C ALA A 93 4.04 1.64 -6.71
N LYS A 94 5.11 1.48 -5.93
CA LYS A 94 5.44 0.22 -5.22
C LYS A 94 4.37 -0.30 -4.26
N HIS A 95 3.47 0.55 -3.78
CA HIS A 95 2.40 0.17 -2.86
C HIS A 95 1.09 -0.20 -3.57
N TYR A 96 0.96 0.10 -4.86
CA TYR A 96 -0.34 0.04 -5.53
C TYR A 96 -0.95 -1.36 -5.52
N ASP A 97 -0.20 -2.35 -6.00
CA ASP A 97 -0.68 -3.72 -6.14
C ASP A 97 -0.96 -4.35 -4.77
N VAL A 98 -0.03 -4.23 -3.81
CA VAL A 98 -0.22 -4.77 -2.45
C VAL A 98 -1.44 -4.18 -1.74
N VAL A 99 -1.75 -2.90 -1.98
CA VAL A 99 -2.96 -2.26 -1.43
C VAL A 99 -4.22 -2.83 -2.08
N LEU A 100 -4.21 -3.02 -3.40
CA LEU A 100 -5.37 -3.59 -4.11
C LEU A 100 -5.64 -5.03 -3.71
N ASP A 101 -4.59 -5.86 -3.64
CA ASP A 101 -4.69 -7.25 -3.20
C ASP A 101 -5.24 -7.32 -1.77
N TYR A 102 -4.68 -6.51 -0.86
CA TYR A 102 -5.19 -6.42 0.49
C TYR A 102 -6.69 -6.02 0.53
N ILE A 103 -7.11 -5.00 -0.22
CA ILE A 103 -8.51 -4.58 -0.23
C ILE A 103 -9.42 -5.67 -0.82
N ASN A 104 -8.97 -6.37 -1.86
CA ASN A 104 -9.75 -7.43 -2.49
C ASN A 104 -10.00 -8.59 -1.53
N ASP A 105 -8.97 -8.98 -0.76
CA ASP A 105 -9.03 -10.10 0.16
C ASP A 105 -9.47 -9.72 1.57
N TRP A 106 -9.59 -8.41 1.86
CA TRP A 106 -9.88 -7.94 3.21
C TRP A 106 -11.19 -8.50 3.75
N GLU A 107 -11.10 -9.03 4.96
CA GLU A 107 -12.22 -9.35 5.85
C GLU A 107 -11.99 -8.62 7.18
N PRO A 108 -13.05 -8.13 7.86
CA PRO A 108 -12.87 -7.43 9.13
C PRO A 108 -12.19 -8.33 10.15
N SER A 109 -11.30 -7.73 10.96
CA SER A 109 -10.68 -8.46 12.07
C SER A 109 -11.73 -9.01 13.05
N THR A 110 -11.41 -10.09 13.74
CA THR A 110 -12.30 -10.70 14.75
C THR A 110 -12.79 -9.67 15.77
N ALA A 111 -11.91 -8.77 16.22
CA ALA A 111 -12.27 -7.68 17.13
C ALA A 111 -13.33 -6.74 16.53
N THR A 112 -13.15 -6.32 15.26
CA THR A 112 -14.12 -5.48 14.56
C THR A 112 -15.45 -6.20 14.34
N LYS A 113 -15.43 -7.50 13.99
CA LYS A 113 -16.64 -8.33 13.87
C LYS A 113 -17.43 -8.35 15.19
N MET A 114 -16.75 -8.52 16.32
CA MET A 114 -17.37 -8.51 17.65
C MET A 114 -17.95 -7.13 18.00
N GLN A 115 -17.20 -6.05 17.77
CA GLN A 115 -17.68 -4.69 18.04
C GLN A 115 -18.94 -4.35 17.22
N VAL A 116 -18.94 -4.68 15.92
CA VAL A 116 -20.09 -4.43 15.04
C VAL A 116 -21.33 -5.20 15.53
N ARG A 117 -21.17 -6.46 15.95
CA ARG A 117 -22.28 -7.26 16.50
C ARG A 117 -22.81 -6.73 17.82
N GLN A 118 -21.92 -6.36 18.75
CA GLN A 118 -22.32 -5.79 20.04
C GLN A 118 -23.14 -4.52 19.87
N MET A 119 -22.71 -3.61 18.99
CA MET A 119 -23.45 -2.38 18.69
C MET A 119 -24.86 -2.64 18.18
N ARG A 120 -25.11 -3.79 17.54
CA ARG A 120 -26.47 -4.16 17.10
C ARG A 120 -27.33 -4.55 18.30
N LEU A 121 -26.79 -5.37 19.20
CA LEU A 121 -27.50 -5.80 20.42
C LEU A 121 -27.85 -4.62 21.31
N ASP A 122 -26.95 -3.64 21.44
CA ASP A 122 -27.20 -2.44 22.24
C ASP A 122 -28.33 -1.57 21.67
N LEU A 123 -28.60 -1.65 20.36
CA LEU A 123 -29.74 -0.97 19.72
C LEU A 123 -31.05 -1.73 19.89
N ASP A 124 -31.01 -3.07 19.89
CA ASP A 124 -32.20 -3.91 20.06
C ASP A 124 -32.76 -3.85 21.51
N ILE A 125 -31.96 -3.38 22.48
CA ILE A 125 -32.32 -3.29 23.91
C ILE A 125 -32.77 -1.87 24.31
N ALA A 126 -32.60 -0.87 23.44
CA ALA A 126 -32.92 0.54 23.69
C ALA A 126 -34.31 0.93 23.18
#